data_AF-A0A821LE28-F1
#
_entry.id   AF-A0A821LE28-F1
#
_cell.length_a   1.000
_cell.length_b   1.000
_cell.length_c   1.000
_cell.angle_alpha   90.00
_cell.angle_beta   90.00
_cell.angle_gamma   90.00
#
_symmetry.space_group_name_H-M   'P 1'
#
loop_
_entity.id
_entity.type
_entity.pdbx_description
1 polymer ?
#
loop_
_entity_poly.entity_id
_entity_poly.type
_entity_poly.pdbx_seq_one_letter_code
_entity_poly.pdbx_strand_id
1 'polypeptide(L)'
;KDEDDKEISRFLFPKKPIDHEKEPTAGVSYNITVYTGDKKNAGTDARVYVVMHGKNSSSSQIFLCDGKFEKNSVDKFTTDASSDLSPLTTLDIGHDNSGVGPAWFLDKVCSDYLRISNLSKSLVQD
;
A
#
# COMPACT_ATOMS: atom_id res chain seq x y z
N LYS A 1 -34.89 -51.02 7.38
CA LYS A 1 -35.59 -49.78 7.01
C LYS A 1 -34.68 -48.67 7.47
N ASP A 2 -33.83 -48.33 6.53
CA ASP A 2 -32.65 -47.50 6.64
C ASP A 2 -33.10 -46.06 6.42
N GLU A 3 -32.91 -45.21 7.43
CA GLU A 3 -33.03 -43.76 7.25
C GLU A 3 -31.81 -43.13 7.91
N ASP A 4 -30.76 -43.10 7.09
CA ASP A 4 -29.50 -42.39 7.19
C ASP A 4 -29.74 -40.91 7.59
N ASP A 5 -29.39 -40.58 8.82
CA ASP A 5 -29.37 -39.23 9.37
C ASP A 5 -28.21 -38.44 8.77
N LYS A 6 -28.52 -37.63 7.76
CA LYS A 6 -27.58 -36.69 7.16
C LYS A 6 -27.26 -35.57 8.15
N GLU A 7 -26.17 -35.76 8.88
CA GLU A 7 -25.50 -34.74 9.68
C GLU A 7 -25.17 -33.52 8.79
N ILE A 8 -25.85 -32.39 9.01
CA ILE A 8 -25.43 -31.10 8.47
C ILE A 8 -24.60 -30.42 9.55
N SER A 9 -23.30 -30.70 9.57
CA SER A 9 -22.32 -29.98 10.37
C SER A 9 -22.08 -28.59 9.77
N ARG A 10 -22.92 -27.62 10.14
CA ARG A 10 -22.66 -26.20 9.87
C ARG A 10 -21.65 -25.69 10.90
N PHE A 11 -20.37 -25.72 10.55
CA PHE A 11 -19.30 -25.10 11.31
C PHE A 11 -19.69 -23.64 11.65
N LEU A 12 -20.04 -23.40 12.92
CA LEU A 12 -20.12 -22.06 13.49
C LEU A 12 -18.68 -21.66 13.83
N PHE A 13 -18.00 -20.96 12.92
CA PHE A 13 -16.74 -20.33 13.28
C PHE A 13 -17.02 -19.39 14.47
N PRO A 14 -16.25 -19.49 15.58
CA PRO A 14 -16.46 -18.63 16.73
C PRO A 14 -16.29 -17.19 16.26
N LYS A 15 -17.34 -16.38 16.44
CA LYS A 15 -17.27 -14.93 16.28
C LYS A 15 -16.18 -14.44 17.22
N LYS A 16 -15.00 -14.10 16.67
CA LYS A 16 -14.00 -13.32 17.40
C LYS A 16 -14.68 -12.04 17.91
N PRO A 17 -14.29 -11.54 19.09
CA PRO A 17 -14.84 -10.29 19.61
C PRO A 17 -14.72 -9.22 18.53
N ILE A 18 -15.79 -8.45 18.36
CA ILE A 18 -15.87 -7.32 17.44
C ILE A 18 -14.98 -6.21 18.03
N ASP A 19 -13.67 -6.34 17.85
CA ASP A 19 -12.85 -5.16 17.65
C ASP A 19 -13.27 -4.58 16.29
N HIS A 20 -13.24 -3.27 16.13
CA HIS A 20 -13.67 -2.53 14.93
C HIS A 20 -12.81 -2.86 13.68
N GLU A 21 -12.72 -4.12 13.27
CA GLU A 21 -12.25 -4.54 11.97
C GLU A 21 -13.39 -4.25 10.99
N LYS A 22 -13.26 -3.12 10.28
CA LYS A 22 -14.06 -2.87 9.07
C LYS A 22 -14.14 -4.17 8.30
N GLU A 23 -15.37 -4.66 8.11
CA GLU A 23 -15.70 -5.76 7.20
C GLU A 23 -14.83 -5.68 5.94
N PRO A 24 -14.33 -6.80 5.38
CA PRO A 24 -13.55 -6.78 4.16
C PRO A 24 -14.44 -6.29 3.01
N THR A 25 -14.48 -4.96 2.85
CA THR A 25 -15.02 -4.27 1.68
C THR A 25 -14.29 -4.87 0.49
N ALA A 26 -15.04 -5.38 -0.50
CA ALA A 26 -14.50 -5.99 -1.70
C ALA A 26 -13.25 -5.22 -2.17
N GLY A 27 -12.08 -5.84 -2.02
CA GLY A 27 -10.79 -5.18 -2.23
C GLY A 27 -10.60 -4.86 -3.70
N VAL A 28 -10.14 -3.64 -3.98
CA VAL A 28 -9.67 -3.24 -5.30
C VAL A 28 -8.16 -3.34 -5.28
N SER A 29 -7.59 -4.10 -6.22
CA SER A 29 -6.14 -4.22 -6.38
C SER A 29 -5.60 -3.04 -7.19
N TYR A 30 -4.63 -2.34 -6.62
CA TYR A 30 -3.91 -1.23 -7.25
C TYR A 30 -2.48 -1.63 -7.53
N ASN A 31 -2.04 -1.46 -8.78
CA ASN A 31 -0.63 -1.55 -9.12
C ASN A 31 0.03 -0.19 -8.90
N ILE A 32 1.15 -0.18 -8.19
CA ILE A 32 1.94 0.99 -7.86
C ILE A 32 3.33 0.79 -8.45
N THR A 33 3.79 1.78 -9.22
CA THR A 33 5.14 1.82 -9.76
C THR A 33 5.88 3.01 -9.17
N VAL A 34 7.00 2.75 -8.53
CA VAL A 34 7.88 3.74 -7.90
C VAL A 34 9.14 3.86 -8.76
N TYR A 35 9.50 5.09 -9.10
CA TYR A 35 10.70 5.39 -9.88
C TYR A 35 11.69 6.13 -9.00
N THR A 36 12.82 5.50 -8.71
CA THR A 36 13.91 6.16 -7.98
C THR A 36 14.83 6.84 -8.99
N GLY A 37 15.14 8.11 -8.77
CA GLY A 37 15.88 8.91 -9.75
C GLY A 37 17.38 8.59 -9.80
N ASP A 38 18.04 9.17 -10.80
CA ASP A 38 19.46 8.97 -11.09
C ASP A 38 20.33 10.07 -10.45
N LYS A 39 20.30 10.20 -9.13
CA LYS A 39 21.21 11.08 -8.36
C LYS A 39 22.17 10.27 -7.49
N LYS A 40 23.30 10.87 -7.13
CA LYS A 40 24.21 10.26 -6.15
C LYS A 40 23.46 10.07 -4.83
N ASN A 41 23.54 8.87 -4.25
CA ASN A 41 22.81 8.48 -3.04
C ASN A 41 21.29 8.67 -3.17
N ALA A 42 20.73 8.31 -4.34
CA ALA A 42 19.30 8.44 -4.60
C ALA A 42 18.47 7.30 -4.00
N GLY A 43 19.07 6.15 -3.69
CA GLY A 43 18.36 5.00 -3.12
C GLY A 43 18.23 5.05 -1.61
N THR A 44 17.35 4.21 -1.06
CA THR A 44 17.05 4.19 0.39
C THR A 44 16.87 2.77 0.90
N ASP A 45 17.39 2.50 2.10
CA ASP A 45 17.12 1.27 2.86
C ASP A 45 15.93 1.43 3.82
N ALA A 46 15.29 2.62 3.84
CA ALA A 46 14.14 2.90 4.69
C ALA A 46 12.90 2.16 4.21
N ARG A 47 11.93 1.92 5.10
CA ARG A 47 10.65 1.34 4.71
C ARG A 47 9.79 2.40 4.06
N VAL A 48 9.52 2.21 2.77
CA VAL A 48 8.65 3.09 1.97
C VAL A 48 7.19 2.68 2.16
N TYR A 49 6.31 3.66 2.28
CA TYR A 49 4.87 3.48 2.35
C TYR A 49 4.15 4.42 1.41
N VAL A 50 2.92 4.07 1.08
CA VAL A 50 1.98 4.93 0.36
C VAL A 50 0.73 5.18 1.19
N VAL A 51 0.07 6.30 0.93
CA VAL A 51 -1.28 6.61 1.39
C VAL A 51 -2.13 6.89 0.16
N MET A 52 -3.19 6.11 -0.01
CA MET A 52 -4.12 6.26 -1.10
C MET A 52 -5.28 7.15 -0.68
N HIS A 53 -5.65 8.10 -1.52
CA HIS A 53 -6.81 8.95 -1.30
C HIS A 53 -7.80 8.72 -2.43
N GLY A 54 -9.03 8.35 -2.06
CA GLY A 54 -10.19 8.40 -2.94
C GLY A 54 -10.98 9.69 -2.72
N LYS A 55 -12.11 9.80 -3.40
CA LYS A 55 -12.96 11.00 -3.37
C LYS A 55 -13.38 11.46 -1.97
N ASN A 56 -13.73 10.52 -1.09
CA ASN A 56 -14.27 10.81 0.25
C ASN A 56 -13.56 10.04 1.36
N SER A 57 -12.50 9.29 1.04
CA SER A 57 -11.84 8.39 1.97
C SER A 57 -10.34 8.37 1.73
N SER A 58 -9.59 7.93 2.73
CA SER A 58 -8.13 7.75 2.63
C SER A 58 -7.73 6.47 3.34
N SER A 59 -6.72 5.80 2.81
CA SER A 59 -6.17 4.59 3.42
C SER A 59 -5.32 4.94 4.64
N SER A 60 -5.01 3.93 5.45
CA SER A 60 -3.84 4.01 6.33
C SER A 60 -2.55 3.89 5.50
N GLN A 61 -1.39 4.02 6.15
CA GLN A 61 -0.10 3.77 5.51
C GLN A 61 -0.02 2.30 5.06
N ILE A 62 0.24 2.09 3.78
CA ILE A 62 0.45 0.78 3.19
C ILE A 62 1.94 0.69 2.85
N PHE A 63 2.66 -0.17 3.57
CA PHE A 63 4.09 -0.36 3.35
C PHE A 63 4.34 -1.17 2.07
N LEU A 64 5.27 -0.67 1.25
CA LEU A 64 5.71 -1.33 0.02
C LEU A 64 6.83 -2.31 0.36
N CYS A 65 6.45 -3.52 0.72
CA CYS A 65 7.40 -4.59 1.08
C CYS A 65 8.24 -5.05 -0.12
N ASP A 66 9.46 -5.51 0.15
CA ASP A 66 10.41 -6.07 -0.83
C ASP A 66 10.90 -5.10 -1.93
N GLY A 67 10.58 -3.81 -1.82
CA GLY A 67 11.16 -2.78 -2.66
C GLY A 67 12.60 -2.49 -2.30
N LYS A 68 13.49 -2.44 -3.30
CA LYS A 68 14.89 -2.08 -3.07
C LYS A 68 15.13 -0.58 -3.19
N PHE A 69 14.29 0.11 -3.97
CA PHE A 69 14.34 1.56 -4.13
C PHE A 69 15.75 2.08 -4.45
N GLU A 70 16.48 1.36 -5.30
CA GLU A 70 17.86 1.65 -5.65
C GLU A 70 17.97 2.85 -6.61
N LYS A 71 19.14 3.46 -6.67
CA LYS A 71 19.41 4.52 -7.65
C LYS A 71 19.05 4.05 -9.08
N ASN A 72 18.28 4.88 -9.80
CA ASN A 72 17.86 4.61 -11.18
C ASN A 72 17.08 3.28 -11.34
N SER A 73 16.29 2.90 -10.32
CA SER A 73 15.43 1.71 -10.33
C SER A 73 13.96 2.04 -10.62
N VAL A 74 13.23 1.00 -11.00
CA VAL A 74 11.77 0.99 -11.06
C VAL A 74 11.26 -0.20 -10.27
N ASP A 75 10.58 0.07 -9.16
CA ASP A 75 10.02 -0.94 -8.28
C ASP A 75 8.50 -0.99 -8.46
N LYS A 76 7.92 -2.19 -8.56
CA LYS A 76 6.49 -2.41 -8.85
C LYS A 76 5.85 -3.24 -7.74
N PHE A 77 4.68 -2.80 -7.30
CA PHE A 77 3.93 -3.40 -6.21
C PHE A 77 2.47 -3.54 -6.59
N THR A 78 1.82 -4.56 -6.03
CA THR A 78 0.36 -4.71 -6.08
C THR A 78 -0.16 -4.69 -4.65
N THR A 79 -1.16 -3.86 -4.39
CA THR A 79 -1.75 -3.71 -3.06
C THR A 79 -3.27 -3.67 -3.16
N ASP A 80 -3.92 -4.42 -2.28
CA ASP A 80 -5.37 -4.43 -2.15
C ASP A 80 -5.80 -3.34 -1.16
N ALA A 81 -6.76 -2.52 -1.59
CA ALA A 81 -7.33 -1.46 -0.76
C ALA A 81 -8.85 -1.44 -0.87
N SER A 82 -9.53 -0.76 0.07
CA SER A 82 -11.00 -0.68 0.05
C SER A 82 -11.51 -0.08 -1.26
N SER A 83 -12.62 -0.61 -1.79
CA SER A 83 -13.36 -0.05 -2.92
C SER A 83 -13.74 1.43 -2.74
N ASP A 84 -13.85 1.91 -1.50
CA ASP A 84 -14.18 3.30 -1.18
C ASP A 84 -13.09 4.30 -1.62
N LEU A 85 -11.89 3.80 -1.93
CA LEU A 85 -10.78 4.59 -2.45
C LEU A 85 -10.85 4.75 -3.98
N SER A 86 -11.76 4.04 -4.65
CA SER A 86 -11.94 4.14 -6.09
C SER A 86 -12.97 5.22 -6.47
N PRO A 87 -12.69 6.05 -7.49
CA PRO A 87 -11.40 6.22 -8.15
C PRO A 87 -10.39 6.94 -7.26
N LEU A 88 -9.11 6.58 -7.39
CA LEU A 88 -8.02 7.27 -6.70
C LEU A 88 -7.91 8.71 -7.22
N THR A 89 -7.86 9.67 -6.30
CA THR A 89 -7.66 11.09 -6.60
C THR A 89 -6.22 11.51 -6.38
N THR A 90 -5.60 11.04 -5.31
CA THR A 90 -4.19 11.30 -4.97
C THR A 90 -3.55 10.08 -4.32
N LEU A 91 -2.22 10.03 -4.38
CA LEU A 91 -1.36 8.98 -3.83
C LEU A 91 -0.16 9.69 -3.24
N ASP A 92 -0.08 9.67 -1.92
CA ASP A 92 1.08 10.17 -1.19
C ASP A 92 2.05 9.03 -0.96
N ILE A 93 3.35 9.33 -0.95
CA ILE A 93 4.41 8.37 -0.74
C ILE A 93 5.44 8.96 0.21
N GLY A 94 5.91 8.13 1.14
CA GLY A 94 6.87 8.53 2.15
C GLY A 94 7.69 7.33 2.62
N HIS A 95 8.58 7.58 3.56
CA HIS A 95 9.40 6.55 4.19
C HIS A 95 9.53 6.83 5.69
N ASP A 96 9.84 5.81 6.47
CA ASP A 96 9.94 5.91 7.94
C ASP A 96 11.31 6.40 8.46
N ASN A 97 12.16 6.89 7.55
CA ASN A 97 13.51 7.39 7.84
C ASN A 97 14.45 6.38 8.55
N SER A 98 14.14 5.07 8.49
CA SER A 98 14.98 4.01 9.04
C SER A 98 16.17 3.66 8.13
N GLY A 99 17.12 2.86 8.64
CA GLY A 99 18.27 2.39 7.87
C GLY A 99 19.47 3.33 7.84
N VAL A 100 20.50 2.96 7.07
CA VAL A 100 21.73 3.76 6.90
C VAL A 100 21.61 4.58 5.63
N GLY A 101 21.38 5.89 5.76
CA GLY A 101 21.17 6.77 4.61
C GLY A 101 19.71 6.81 4.15
N PRO A 102 18.80 7.36 4.96
CA PRO A 102 17.37 7.38 4.64
C PRO A 102 17.01 8.38 3.52
N ALA A 103 17.98 9.19 3.08
CA ALA A 103 17.79 10.14 2.00
C ALA A 103 17.38 9.40 0.72
N TRP A 104 16.23 9.79 0.17
CA TRP A 104 15.69 9.16 -1.02
C TRP A 104 15.40 10.21 -2.07
N PHE A 105 15.86 9.97 -3.30
CA PHE A 105 15.51 10.80 -4.44
C PHE A 105 14.47 10.08 -5.29
N LEU A 106 13.22 10.18 -4.87
CA LEU A 106 12.07 9.74 -5.65
C LEU A 106 11.90 10.64 -6.89
N ASP A 107 11.82 10.02 -8.07
CA ASP A 107 11.54 10.69 -9.35
C ASP A 107 10.03 10.86 -9.55
N LYS A 108 9.27 9.75 -9.49
CA LYS A 108 7.80 9.76 -9.61
C LYS A 108 7.18 8.49 -9.04
N VAL A 109 5.90 8.56 -8.71
CA VAL A 109 5.08 7.40 -8.35
C VAL A 109 3.81 7.39 -9.20
N CYS A 110 3.45 6.23 -9.71
CA CYS A 110 2.27 6.05 -10.56
C CYS A 110 1.44 4.88 -10.05
N SER A 111 0.12 5.00 -10.16
CA SER A 111 -0.78 3.85 -10.22
C SER A 111 -1.31 3.69 -11.65
N ASP A 112 -1.75 2.50 -12.04
CA ASP A 112 -2.27 2.24 -13.41
C ASP A 112 -3.38 3.22 -13.83
N TYR A 113 -4.13 3.76 -12.86
CA TYR A 113 -5.23 4.71 -13.08
C TYR A 113 -4.85 6.18 -12.82
N LEU A 114 -3.66 6.44 -12.26
CA LEU A 114 -3.27 7.78 -11.83
C LEU A 114 -1.74 7.99 -11.93
N ARG A 115 -1.31 8.88 -12.81
CA ARG A 115 0.09 9.35 -12.86
C ARG A 115 0.24 10.54 -11.92
N ILE A 116 1.03 10.42 -10.85
CA ILE A 116 1.24 11.52 -9.90
C ILE A 116 2.65 12.10 -10.04
N SER A 117 2.71 13.42 -10.12
CA SER A 117 3.94 14.20 -10.28
C SER A 117 4.23 15.17 -9.13
N ASN A 118 3.49 15.09 -8.01
CA ASN A 118 3.72 15.98 -6.86
C ASN A 118 4.43 15.27 -5.71
N LEU A 119 5.65 15.72 -5.43
CA LEU A 119 6.48 15.33 -4.29
C LEU A 119 6.34 16.39 -3.20
N SER A 120 5.70 16.08 -2.08
CA SER A 120 5.96 16.81 -0.83
C SER A 120 7.34 16.39 -0.32
N LYS A 121 8.38 17.04 -0.86
CA LYS A 121 9.76 16.89 -0.39
C LYS A 121 9.87 17.53 0.99
N SER A 122 9.58 16.80 2.05
CA SER A 122 10.09 17.17 3.37
C SER A 122 11.56 16.79 3.41
N LEU A 123 12.40 17.71 2.95
CA LEU A 123 13.82 17.72 3.26
C LEU A 123 13.95 18.05 4.75
N VAL A 124 13.99 17.03 5.61
CA VAL A 124 14.52 17.22 6.97
C VAL A 124 16.03 17.17 6.83
N GLN A 125 16.64 18.36 6.71
CA GLN A 125 18.05 18.53 7.03
C GLN A 125 18.15 18.57 8.55
N ASP A 126 18.81 17.57 9.12
CA ASP A 126 19.56 17.71 10.37
C ASP A 126 21.06 17.67 10.03
#